data_AF-A0A9X8N9Q5-F1
#
_entry.id   AF-A0A9X8N9Q5-F1
#
_cell.length_a   1.000
_cell.length_b   1.000
_cell.length_c   1.000
_cell.angle_alpha   90.00
_cell.angle_beta   90.00
_cell.angle_gamma   90.00
#
_symmetry.space_group_name_H-M   'P 1'
#
loop_
_entity.id
_entity.type
_entity.pdbx_description
1 polymer ?
#
loop_
_entity_poly.entity_id
_entity_poly.type
_entity_poly.pdbx_seq_one_letter_code
_entity_poly.pdbx_strand_id
1 'polypeptide(L)'
;MAPGVDFSTPAAVNEYAKAGKWLWFLPVRALDAGWHLIKTAVEAGQLGPGAKVATLRNDFDGDPTRRPVIVYTANYHNQDDVQRVLNALRSLGVRDTLAYKTDEATRRGEYGDLTSIYTSPAGTTKVIRRSRNPG
;
A
#
# COMPACT_ATOMS: atom_id res chain seq x y z
N MET A 1 -27.95 10.79 -14.10
CA MET A 1 -26.74 11.62 -14.25
C MET A 1 -26.24 11.93 -12.84
N ALA A 2 -25.12 11.35 -12.42
CA ALA A 2 -24.53 11.64 -11.11
C ALA A 2 -23.84 13.02 -11.17
N PRO A 3 -23.93 13.85 -10.11
CA PRO A 3 -23.28 15.16 -10.11
C PRO A 3 -21.77 14.98 -10.15
N GLY A 4 -21.13 15.75 -11.04
CA GLY A 4 -19.68 15.78 -11.18
C GLY A 4 -19.03 16.29 -9.90
N VAL A 5 -18.09 15.50 -9.37
CA VAL A 5 -17.24 15.91 -8.26
C VAL A 5 -16.35 17.05 -8.74
N ASP A 6 -16.48 18.22 -8.13
CA ASP A 6 -15.59 19.36 -8.34
C ASP A 6 -14.27 19.14 -7.59
N PHE A 7 -13.19 18.91 -8.34
CA PHE A 7 -11.85 18.66 -7.82
C PHE A 7 -11.13 19.92 -7.31
N SER A 8 -11.78 21.10 -7.33
CA SER A 8 -11.20 22.37 -6.92
C SER A 8 -11.35 22.67 -5.42
N THR A 9 -12.02 21.80 -4.65
CA THR A 9 -12.24 22.02 -3.22
C THR A 9 -11.02 21.62 -2.37
N PRO A 10 -10.53 22.47 -1.44
CA PRO A 10 -9.42 22.18 -0.52
C PRO A 10 -9.61 20.91 0.33
N ALA A 11 -10.85 20.46 0.53
CA ALA A 11 -11.17 19.22 1.23
C ALA A 11 -10.75 17.97 0.43
N ALA A 12 -10.99 17.94 -0.88
CA ALA A 12 -10.67 16.79 -1.74
C ALA A 12 -9.15 16.63 -1.97
N VAL A 13 -8.41 17.74 -2.03
CA VAL A 13 -6.94 17.73 -2.09
C VAL A 13 -6.30 17.31 -0.75
N ASN A 14 -7.05 17.32 0.35
CA ASN A 14 -6.57 16.97 1.70
C ASN A 14 -6.91 15.53 2.13
N GLU A 15 -7.89 14.87 1.52
CA GLU A 15 -8.23 13.47 1.84
C GLU A 15 -7.11 12.50 1.41
N TYR A 16 -6.47 12.72 0.26
CA TYR A 16 -5.31 11.93 -0.18
C TYR A 16 -4.04 12.18 0.66
N ALA A 17 -3.94 13.31 1.37
CA ALA A 17 -2.81 13.58 2.26
C ALA A 17 -2.77 12.60 3.45
N LYS A 18 -3.91 12.02 3.81
CA LYS A 18 -4.05 11.03 4.88
C LYS A 18 -3.93 9.59 4.39
N ALA A 19 -3.83 9.36 3.08
CA ALA A 19 -3.73 8.01 2.56
C ALA A 19 -2.43 7.33 3.01
N GLY A 20 -2.51 6.02 3.26
CA GLY A 20 -1.34 5.17 3.42
C GLY A 20 -1.42 3.97 2.50
N LYS A 21 -0.37 3.17 2.48
CA LYS A 21 -0.27 2.03 1.56
C LYS A 21 0.57 0.90 2.10
N TRP A 22 0.06 -0.31 1.93
CA TRP A 22 0.81 -1.56 2.04
C TRP A 22 1.59 -1.80 0.74
N LEU A 23 2.86 -2.16 0.88
CA LEU A 23 3.73 -2.58 -0.21
C LEU A 23 3.99 -4.08 -0.12
N TRP A 24 3.63 -4.78 -1.18
CA TRP A 24 3.92 -6.19 -1.37
C TRP A 24 4.81 -6.37 -2.60
N PHE A 25 6.06 -6.77 -2.40
CA PHE A 25 7.00 -6.99 -3.51
C PHE A 25 6.83 -8.40 -4.05
N LEU A 26 6.35 -8.54 -5.28
CA LEU A 26 6.20 -9.84 -5.92
C LEU A 26 7.36 -10.13 -6.87
N PRO A 27 7.83 -11.38 -6.97
CA PRO A 27 8.65 -11.80 -8.10
C PRO A 27 7.93 -11.51 -9.42
N VAL A 28 8.65 -11.03 -10.43
CA VAL A 28 8.07 -10.69 -11.76
C VAL A 28 7.24 -11.85 -12.33
N ARG A 29 7.69 -13.10 -12.16
CA ARG A 29 6.97 -14.32 -12.61
C ARG A 29 5.58 -14.51 -11.99
N ALA A 30 5.31 -13.90 -10.84
CA ALA A 30 4.04 -14.02 -10.11
C ALA A 30 3.24 -12.72 -10.13
N LEU A 31 3.75 -11.68 -10.79
CA LEU A 31 3.21 -10.32 -10.71
C LEU A 31 1.79 -10.22 -11.28
N ASP A 32 1.54 -10.82 -12.44
CA ASP A 32 0.23 -10.75 -13.09
C ASP A 32 -0.86 -11.46 -12.27
N ALA A 33 -0.55 -12.66 -11.77
CA ALA A 33 -1.47 -13.43 -10.94
C ALA A 33 -1.76 -12.71 -9.61
N GLY A 34 -0.72 -12.20 -8.94
CA GLY A 34 -0.88 -11.44 -7.72
C GLY A 34 -1.62 -10.10 -7.93
N TRP A 35 -1.37 -9.42 -9.05
CA TRP A 35 -2.10 -8.21 -9.42
C TRP A 35 -3.58 -8.48 -9.66
N HIS A 36 -3.90 -9.54 -10.41
CA HIS A 36 -5.29 -9.92 -10.68
C HIS A 36 -6.06 -10.23 -9.38
N LEU A 37 -5.43 -10.96 -8.45
CA LEU A 37 -5.97 -11.26 -7.13
C LEU A 37 -6.30 -9.98 -6.34
N ILE A 38 -5.33 -9.06 -6.26
CA ILE A 38 -5.49 -7.81 -5.51
C ILE A 38 -6.53 -6.89 -6.16
N LYS A 39 -6.51 -6.77 -7.49
CA LYS A 39 -7.48 -5.96 -8.22
C LYS A 39 -8.91 -6.46 -7.96
N THR A 40 -9.14 -7.77 -8.06
CA THR A 40 -10.45 -8.38 -7.80
C THR A 40 -10.93 -8.12 -6.37
N ALA A 41 -10.03 -8.23 -5.39
CA ALA A 41 -10.37 -7.99 -3.98
C ALA A 41 -10.65 -6.50 -3.67
N VAL A 42 -9.99 -5.57 -4.38
CA VAL A 42 -10.32 -4.13 -4.32
C VAL A 42 -11.71 -3.88 -4.92
N GLU A 43 -12.00 -4.43 -6.09
CA GLU A 43 -13.31 -4.28 -6.76
C GLU A 43 -14.45 -4.89 -5.95
N ALA A 44 -14.18 -5.94 -5.19
CA ALA A 44 -15.12 -6.56 -4.25
C ALA A 44 -15.26 -5.80 -2.90
N GLY A 45 -14.53 -4.70 -2.70
CA GLY A 45 -14.57 -3.92 -1.45
C GLY A 45 -13.90 -4.59 -0.25
N GLN A 46 -13.11 -5.64 -0.46
CA GLN A 46 -12.46 -6.40 0.61
C GLN A 46 -11.19 -5.70 1.12
N LEU A 47 -10.53 -4.93 0.25
CA LEU A 47 -9.33 -4.16 0.57
C LEU A 47 -9.65 -2.68 0.81
N GLY A 48 -8.71 -1.78 0.55
CA GLY A 48 -8.96 -0.34 0.60
C GLY A 48 -9.37 0.25 -0.75
N PRO A 49 -9.37 1.59 -0.90
CA PRO A 49 -10.02 2.30 -2.02
C PRO A 49 -9.37 2.09 -3.39
N GLY A 50 -8.19 1.47 -3.44
CA GLY A 50 -7.48 1.25 -4.69
C GLY A 50 -6.20 0.45 -4.53
N ALA A 51 -5.67 0.00 -5.65
CA ALA A 51 -4.36 -0.62 -5.73
C ALA A 51 -3.64 -0.21 -7.03
N LYS A 52 -2.31 -0.33 -7.02
CA LYS A 52 -1.45 -0.09 -8.20
C LYS A 52 -0.37 -1.15 -8.25
N VAL A 53 0.14 -1.42 -9.45
CA VAL A 53 1.32 -2.28 -9.65
C VAL A 53 2.35 -1.52 -10.48
N ALA A 54 3.61 -1.59 -10.09
CA ALA A 54 4.68 -1.01 -10.90
C ALA A 54 4.90 -1.86 -12.16
N THR A 55 4.82 -1.22 -13.32
CA THR A 55 5.11 -1.86 -14.61
C THR A 55 6.62 -2.10 -14.77
N LEU A 56 6.99 -3.13 -15.53
CA LEU A 56 8.39 -3.53 -15.75
C LEU A 56 9.28 -2.43 -16.35
N ARG A 57 8.67 -1.43 -17.01
CA ARG A 57 9.32 -0.35 -17.76
C ARG A 57 9.73 0.87 -16.92
N ASN A 58 9.51 0.85 -15.60
CA ASN A 58 9.94 1.93 -14.71
C ASN A 58 11.34 1.62 -14.16
N ASP A 59 12.20 2.63 -14.10
CA ASP A 59 13.46 2.62 -13.36
C ASP A 59 13.15 2.47 -11.86
N PHE A 60 12.94 1.22 -11.44
CA PHE A 60 12.69 0.87 -10.05
C PHE A 60 14.03 0.76 -9.35
N ASP A 61 14.32 1.72 -8.47
CA ASP A 61 15.53 1.77 -7.64
C ASP A 61 15.43 0.75 -6.47
N GLY A 62 15.41 -0.54 -6.83
CA GLY A 62 15.29 -1.67 -5.92
C GLY A 62 15.56 -3.00 -6.61
N ASP A 63 15.15 -4.12 -5.99
CA ASP A 63 15.38 -5.46 -6.55
C ASP A 63 14.76 -5.59 -7.97
N PRO A 64 15.57 -5.78 -9.03
CA PRO A 64 15.10 -5.81 -10.41
C PRO A 64 14.23 -7.04 -10.70
N THR A 65 14.30 -8.08 -9.87
CA THR A 65 13.52 -9.32 -10.01
C THR A 65 12.12 -9.23 -9.39
N ARG A 66 11.83 -8.13 -8.69
CA ARG A 66 10.55 -7.90 -8.01
C ARG A 66 9.90 -6.60 -8.43
N ARG A 67 8.58 -6.53 -8.27
CA ARG A 67 7.80 -5.30 -8.46
C ARG A 67 6.80 -5.12 -7.31
N PRO A 68 6.61 -3.90 -6.81
CA PRO A 68 5.61 -3.64 -5.79
C PRO A 68 4.19 -3.70 -6.37
N VAL A 69 3.35 -4.47 -5.70
CA VAL A 69 1.90 -4.27 -5.68
C VAL A 69 1.59 -3.41 -4.45
N ILE A 70 0.94 -2.28 -4.69
CA ILE A 70 0.63 -1.24 -3.71
C ILE A 70 -0.86 -1.29 -3.44
N VAL A 71 -1.25 -1.43 -2.17
CA VAL A 71 -2.65 -1.45 -1.74
C VAL A 71 -2.87 -0.29 -0.79
N TYR A 72 -3.77 0.62 -1.16
CA TYR A 72 -4.03 1.84 -0.41
C TYR A 72 -5.02 1.61 0.73
N THR A 73 -4.94 2.45 1.75
CA THR A 73 -5.97 2.69 2.77
C THR A 73 -6.39 4.16 2.67
N ALA A 74 -7.59 4.47 3.13
CA ALA A 74 -8.10 5.85 3.05
C ALA A 74 -7.39 6.79 4.04
N ASN A 75 -7.06 6.29 5.23
CA ASN A 75 -6.48 7.10 6.30
C ASN A 75 -5.48 6.30 7.15
N TYR A 76 -4.20 6.69 7.14
CA TYR A 76 -3.15 6.02 7.92
C TYR A 76 -3.29 6.20 9.44
N HIS A 77 -4.07 7.17 9.90
CA HIS A 77 -4.40 7.33 11.32
C HIS A 77 -5.45 6.32 11.78
N ASN A 78 -6.23 5.74 10.86
CA ASN A 78 -7.20 4.69 11.17
C ASN A 78 -6.48 3.33 11.25
N GLN A 79 -5.95 3.01 12.43
CA GLN A 79 -5.23 1.76 12.66
C GLN A 79 -6.11 0.52 12.46
N ASP A 80 -7.42 0.61 12.70
CA ASP A 80 -8.35 -0.49 12.47
C ASP A 80 -8.47 -0.80 10.98
N ASP A 81 -8.56 0.23 10.12
CA ASP A 81 -8.56 0.02 8.66
C ASP A 81 -7.22 -0.53 8.15
N VAL A 82 -6.10 -0.04 8.69
CA VAL A 82 -4.76 -0.58 8.38
C VAL A 82 -4.68 -2.08 8.72
N GLN A 83 -5.16 -2.47 9.90
CA GLN A 83 -5.19 -3.84 10.37
C GLN A 83 -6.20 -4.70 9.57
N ARG A 84 -7.37 -4.16 9.25
CA ARG A 84 -8.40 -4.82 8.45
C ARG A 84 -7.86 -5.18 7.07
N VAL A 85 -7.22 -4.23 6.39
CA VAL A 85 -6.61 -4.46 5.07
C VAL A 85 -5.47 -5.48 5.16
N LEU A 86 -4.63 -5.44 6.20
CA LEU A 86 -3.61 -6.48 6.43
C LEU A 86 -4.24 -7.87 6.56
N ASN A 87 -5.29 -8.02 7.37
CA ASN A 87 -5.96 -9.30 7.58
C ASN A 87 -6.59 -9.83 6.28
N ALA A 88 -7.18 -8.96 5.48
CA ALA A 88 -7.71 -9.31 4.16
C ALA A 88 -6.59 -9.79 3.23
N LEU A 89 -5.45 -9.09 3.16
CA LEU A 89 -4.27 -9.54 2.39
C LEU A 89 -3.78 -10.92 2.84
N ARG A 90 -3.73 -11.19 4.14
CA ARG A 90 -3.37 -12.52 4.67
C ARG A 90 -4.37 -13.60 4.27
N SER A 91 -5.67 -13.28 4.32
CA SER A 91 -6.75 -14.20 3.93
C SER A 91 -6.70 -14.55 2.44
N LEU A 92 -6.21 -13.62 1.60
CA LEU A 92 -5.93 -13.84 0.18
C LEU A 92 -4.64 -14.65 -0.08
N GLY A 93 -3.90 -15.03 0.96
CA GLY A 93 -2.71 -15.87 0.84
C GLY A 93 -1.39 -15.09 0.71
N VAL A 94 -1.39 -13.77 0.93
CA VAL A 94 -0.15 -12.99 0.98
C VAL A 94 0.65 -13.40 2.21
N ARG A 95 1.81 -14.03 2.00
CA ARG A 95 2.67 -14.56 3.07
C ARG A 95 3.96 -13.78 3.28
N ASP A 96 4.34 -12.90 2.35
CA ASP A 96 5.55 -12.08 2.47
C ASP A 96 5.48 -11.07 3.62
N THR A 97 6.64 -10.55 4.01
CA THR A 97 6.71 -9.35 4.84
C THR A 97 6.12 -8.16 4.08
N LEU A 98 5.29 -7.37 4.76
CA LEU A 98 4.67 -6.18 4.19
C LEU A 98 5.17 -4.93 4.90
N ALA A 99 5.44 -3.88 4.11
CA ALA A 99 5.79 -2.56 4.61
C ALA A 99 4.60 -1.62 4.43
N TYR A 100 4.37 -0.72 5.38
CA TYR A 100 3.34 0.30 5.28
C TYR A 100 3.96 1.70 5.31
N LYS A 101 3.65 2.52 4.31
CA LYS A 101 4.18 3.88 4.14
C LYS A 101 3.05 4.89 4.00
N THR A 102 3.32 6.14 4.38
CA THR A 102 2.45 7.27 4.06
C THR A 102 2.82 7.83 2.68
N ASP A 103 1.86 8.44 1.99
CA ASP A 103 2.13 9.13 0.73
C ASP A 103 3.07 10.33 0.92
N GLU A 104 3.02 10.97 2.09
CA GLU A 104 3.91 12.08 2.46
C GLU A 104 5.40 11.66 2.50
N ALA A 105 5.72 10.47 3.02
CA ALA A 105 7.10 9.95 3.00
C ALA A 105 7.57 9.66 1.56
N THR A 106 6.67 9.24 0.68
CA THR A 106 6.97 9.05 -0.76
C THR A 106 7.23 10.40 -1.43
N ARG A 107 6.46 11.44 -1.09
CA ARG A 107 6.59 12.79 -1.66
C ARG A 107 7.90 13.49 -1.27
N ARG A 108 8.46 13.18 -0.10
CA ARG A 108 9.78 13.68 0.35
C ARG A 108 10.97 13.01 -0.36
N GLY A 109 10.73 12.06 -1.27
CA GLY A 109 11.79 11.32 -1.95
C GLY A 109 12.53 10.34 -1.04
N GLU A 110 11.97 10.01 0.12
CA GLU A 110 12.58 9.06 1.05
C GLU A 110 12.25 7.63 0.59
N TYR A 111 13.17 7.05 -0.19
CA TYR A 111 13.13 5.64 -0.59
C TYR A 111 13.97 4.78 0.37
N GLY A 112 13.62 3.50 0.51
CA GLY A 112 14.30 2.55 1.40
C GLY A 112 13.46 2.05 2.59
N ASP A 113 13.99 1.06 3.32
CA ASP A 113 13.27 0.33 4.38
C ASP A 113 12.96 1.16 5.63
N LEU A 114 13.71 2.26 5.83
CA LEU A 114 13.61 3.15 6.99
C LEU A 114 12.42 4.11 6.94
N THR A 115 11.69 4.14 5.83
CA THR A 115 10.61 5.11 5.58
C THR A 115 9.22 4.53 5.82
N SER A 116 9.17 3.24 6.21
CA SER A 116 7.94 2.54 6.60
C SER A 116 7.59 2.85 8.05
N ILE A 117 6.36 3.30 8.28
CA ILE A 117 5.84 3.57 9.63
C ILE A 117 5.37 2.29 10.33
N TYR A 118 4.90 1.31 9.54
CA TYR A 118 4.59 -0.02 10.04
C TYR A 118 5.24 -1.10 9.17
N THR A 119 5.48 -2.25 9.77
CA THR A 119 5.79 -3.49 9.07
C THR A 119 4.91 -4.62 9.60
N SER A 120 4.64 -5.61 8.75
CA SER A 120 4.02 -6.87 9.15
C SER A 120 4.93 -8.02 8.75
N PRO A 121 5.50 -8.77 9.71
CA PRO A 121 6.32 -9.95 9.42
C PRO A 121 5.57 -10.98 8.59
N ALA A 122 6.31 -11.71 7.76
CA ALA A 122 5.81 -12.80 6.91
C ALA A 122 4.84 -13.74 7.66
N GLY A 123 3.68 -13.98 7.05
CA GLY A 123 2.64 -14.88 7.59
C GLY A 123 1.91 -14.39 8.84
N THR A 124 2.25 -13.22 9.40
CA THR A 124 1.61 -12.70 10.62
C THR A 124 0.56 -11.64 10.30
N THR A 125 -0.42 -11.49 11.19
CA THR A 125 -1.36 -10.36 11.21
C THR A 125 -0.88 -9.22 12.11
N LYS A 126 0.35 -9.26 12.62
CA LYS A 126 0.87 -8.23 13.51
C LYS A 126 1.28 -7.00 12.70
N VAL A 127 0.85 -5.82 13.16
CA VAL A 127 1.33 -4.51 12.69
C VAL A 127 2.35 -3.99 13.70
N ILE A 128 3.61 -3.90 13.30
CA ILE A 128 4.72 -3.43 14.13
C ILE A 128 5.04 -2.00 13.73
N ARG A 129 4.88 -1.05 14.67
CA ARG A 129 5.29 0.34 14.44
C ARG A 129 6.80 0.46 14.48
N ARG A 130 7.40 1.02 13.43
CA ARG A 130 8.83 1.35 13.43
C ARG A 130 9.04 2.65 14.18
N SER A 131 9.95 2.65 15.17
CA SER A 131 10.49 3.88 15.74
C SER A 131 11.48 4.48 14.74
N ARG A 132 11.30 5.76 14.36
CA ARG A 132 12.44 6.55 13.89
C ARG A 132 13.31 6.75 15.12
N ASN A 133 14.50 6.19 15.15
CA ASN A 133 15.48 6.60 16.15
C ASN A 133 15.92 8.02 15.73
N PRO A 134 15.65 9.07 16.52
CA PRO A 134 16.34 10.33 16.30
C PRO A 134 17.81 10.05 16.65
N GLY A 135 18.67 10.09 15.64
CA GLY A 135 20.12 10.10 15.84
C GLY A 135 20.54 11.36 16.58
#